data_AF-A0A1H0DB75-F1
#
_entry.id   AF-A0A1H0DB75-F1
#
_cell.length_a   1.000
_cell.length_b   1.000
_cell.length_c   1.000
_cell.angle_alpha   90.00
_cell.angle_beta   90.00
_cell.angle_gamma   90.00
#
_symmetry.space_group_name_H-M   'P 1'
#
loop_
_entity.id
_entity.type
_entity.pdbx_description
1 polymer ?
#
loop_
_entity_poly.entity_id
_entity_poly.type
_entity_poly.pdbx_seq_one_letter_code
_entity_poly.pdbx_strand_id
1 'polypeptide(L)'
;MPRNRPTRFAARSALVALVLAVATACGDAGGLQGAGPTETAVSPDKLWPELTPASRPAYEIGEVNREVVKGVTVPGNDILDVDPVAVVRKEIAQSPGDYDGDNGTYKQTGRLMAECGKGAGRGRCPVLQPYYRDLTGDGHPEMTVGFRLMPGRTTAVRVYTVEKRRLVQVMGWDDAVSGVELAGRSVIIRSPSEVAGYEYRLQWTWDADQKAMLLTHDEMLRTGPHTKTTKTPHPSPSGRSPSPSPSSSVSPSRSASSPSAASTP
;
A
#
# COMPACT_ATOMS: atom_id res chain seq x y z
N MET A 1 42.13 26.82 -72.78
CA MET A 1 41.39 25.75 -72.08
C MET A 1 41.14 26.16 -70.64
N PRO A 2 39.90 26.47 -70.21
CA PRO A 2 39.54 26.50 -68.81
C PRO A 2 38.85 25.20 -68.41
N ARG A 3 39.23 24.74 -67.21
CA ARG A 3 38.96 23.43 -66.63
C ARG A 3 37.62 23.46 -65.91
N ASN A 4 36.84 22.42 -66.19
CA ASN A 4 35.53 22.10 -65.62
C ASN A 4 35.55 22.09 -64.07
N ARG A 5 34.47 22.56 -63.42
CA ARG A 5 34.14 22.21 -62.03
C ARG A 5 32.63 22.00 -61.85
N PRO A 6 32.13 20.76 -61.97
CA PRO A 6 30.75 20.39 -61.69
C PRO A 6 30.62 19.84 -60.26
N THR A 7 31.02 20.59 -59.23
CA THR A 7 31.01 20.10 -57.84
C THR A 7 29.77 20.51 -57.04
N ARG A 8 28.95 21.44 -57.54
CA ARG A 8 27.77 21.96 -56.81
C ARG A 8 26.49 21.15 -57.04
N PHE A 9 26.40 20.42 -58.15
CA PHE A 9 25.23 19.59 -58.45
C PHE A 9 25.28 18.24 -57.73
N ALA A 10 26.45 17.59 -57.66
CA ALA A 10 26.62 16.32 -56.96
C ALA A 10 26.29 16.41 -55.45
N ALA A 11 26.66 17.51 -54.79
CA ALA A 11 26.40 17.71 -53.37
C ALA A 11 24.90 17.91 -53.06
N ARG A 12 24.14 18.53 -53.97
CA ARG A 12 22.69 18.74 -53.81
C ARG A 12 21.89 17.45 -54.05
N SER A 13 22.32 16.63 -55.00
CA SER A 13 21.71 15.32 -55.25
C SER A 13 21.89 14.36 -54.06
N ALA A 14 23.08 14.37 -53.44
CA ALA A 14 23.37 13.55 -52.27
C ALA A 14 22.51 13.95 -51.06
N LEU A 15 22.28 15.25 -50.84
CA LEU A 15 21.46 15.73 -49.72
C LEU A 15 19.98 15.38 -49.90
N VAL A 16 19.45 15.50 -51.13
CA VAL A 16 18.06 15.13 -51.46
C VAL A 16 17.84 13.62 -51.31
N ALA A 17 18.79 12.80 -51.77
CA ALA A 17 18.74 11.35 -51.58
C ALA A 17 18.79 10.95 -50.09
N LEU A 18 19.60 11.65 -49.27
CA LEU A 18 19.68 11.39 -47.84
C LEU A 18 18.36 11.73 -47.13
N VAL A 19 17.71 12.85 -47.48
CA VAL A 19 16.42 13.27 -46.90
C VAL A 19 15.28 12.33 -47.29
N LEU A 20 15.29 11.79 -48.52
CA LEU A 20 14.32 10.79 -48.97
C LEU A 20 14.49 9.44 -48.26
N ALA A 21 15.72 9.05 -47.91
CA ALA A 21 15.98 7.79 -47.20
C ALA A 21 15.52 7.81 -45.73
N VAL A 22 15.47 8.98 -45.07
CA VAL A 22 14.96 9.10 -43.69
C VAL A 22 13.43 9.10 -43.62
N ALA A 23 12.74 9.43 -44.73
CA ALA A 23 11.28 9.46 -44.79
C ALA A 23 10.64 8.07 -44.96
N THR A 24 11.38 7.06 -45.45
CA THR A 24 10.87 5.69 -45.60
C THR A 24 11.15 4.79 -44.39
N ALA A 25 11.75 5.31 -43.32
CA ALA A 25 11.98 4.59 -42.07
C ALA A 25 10.79 4.64 -41.09
N CYS A 26 9.62 5.09 -41.55
CA CYS A 26 8.41 5.15 -40.76
C CYS A 26 7.81 3.74 -40.64
N GLY A 27 8.29 3.00 -39.64
CA GLY A 27 7.57 1.98 -38.89
C GLY A 27 6.91 0.86 -39.69
N ASP A 28 7.66 -0.23 -39.90
CA ASP A 28 7.03 -1.55 -39.87
C ASP A 28 6.65 -1.84 -38.40
N ALA A 29 5.54 -1.22 -37.97
CA ALA A 29 4.84 -1.67 -36.78
C ALA A 29 4.26 -3.02 -37.17
N GLY A 30 5.03 -4.09 -36.91
CA GLY A 30 4.69 -5.46 -37.28
C GLY A 30 3.18 -5.71 -37.15
N GLY A 31 2.60 -6.30 -38.19
CA GLY A 31 1.15 -6.38 -38.37
C GLY A 31 0.42 -6.86 -37.12
N LEU A 32 -0.81 -6.36 -36.93
CA LEU A 32 -1.66 -6.73 -35.81
C LEU A 32 -1.75 -8.26 -35.70
N GLN A 33 -1.08 -8.81 -34.68
CA GLN A 33 -1.18 -10.22 -34.36
C GLN A 33 -2.52 -10.44 -33.65
N GLY A 34 -3.43 -11.18 -34.28
CA GLY A 34 -4.66 -11.58 -33.60
C GLY A 34 -4.32 -12.40 -32.35
N ALA A 35 -4.97 -12.13 -31.22
CA ALA A 35 -4.79 -12.86 -29.95
C ALA A 35 -5.37 -14.29 -29.98
N GLY A 36 -5.57 -14.85 -31.17
CA GLY A 36 -6.37 -16.05 -31.41
C GLY A 36 -7.88 -15.76 -31.35
N PRO A 37 -8.71 -16.79 -31.62
CA PRO A 37 -10.16 -16.71 -31.44
C PRO A 37 -10.48 -16.35 -29.99
N THR A 38 -11.35 -15.35 -29.77
CA THR A 38 -11.97 -15.14 -28.47
C THR A 38 -13.01 -16.23 -28.25
N GLU A 39 -12.95 -16.90 -27.11
CA GLU A 39 -13.96 -17.90 -26.75
C GLU A 39 -15.34 -17.24 -26.70
N THR A 40 -16.33 -17.86 -27.35
CA THR A 40 -17.71 -17.37 -27.32
C THR A 40 -18.23 -17.46 -25.89
N ALA A 41 -18.80 -16.38 -25.36
CA ALA A 41 -19.36 -16.37 -24.02
C ALA A 41 -20.39 -17.50 -23.85
N VAL A 42 -20.13 -18.41 -22.91
CA VAL A 42 -21.05 -19.50 -22.54
C VAL A 42 -21.85 -19.03 -21.32
N SER A 43 -23.18 -19.12 -21.41
CA SER A 43 -24.05 -18.83 -20.26
C SER A 43 -23.90 -19.92 -19.20
N PRO A 44 -24.01 -19.60 -17.89
CA PRO A 44 -24.02 -20.63 -16.86
C PRO A 44 -25.13 -21.66 -17.08
N ASP A 45 -24.81 -22.94 -16.89
CA ASP A 45 -25.80 -24.01 -16.93
C ASP A 45 -26.75 -23.93 -15.72
N LYS A 46 -28.05 -24.12 -15.95
CA LYS A 46 -29.04 -24.27 -14.87
C LYS A 46 -29.12 -25.73 -14.45
N LEU A 47 -28.46 -26.09 -13.35
CA LEU A 47 -28.45 -27.46 -12.84
C LEU A 47 -29.82 -27.91 -12.26
N TRP A 48 -30.57 -26.99 -11.63
CA TRP A 48 -31.86 -27.29 -10.98
C TRP A 48 -32.90 -26.20 -11.29
N PRO A 49 -33.51 -26.20 -12.49
CA PRO A 49 -34.40 -25.12 -12.93
C PRO A 49 -35.68 -24.98 -12.10
N GLU A 50 -36.13 -26.06 -11.45
CA GLU A 50 -37.34 -26.07 -10.60
C GLU A 50 -37.06 -25.69 -9.14
N LEU A 51 -35.80 -25.44 -8.76
CA LEU A 51 -35.46 -25.03 -7.40
C LEU A 51 -36.04 -23.64 -7.12
N THR A 52 -36.94 -23.55 -6.14
CA THR A 52 -37.50 -22.26 -5.70
C THR A 52 -36.40 -21.41 -5.08
N PRO A 53 -36.14 -20.18 -5.59
CA PRO A 53 -35.12 -19.30 -5.02
C PRO A 53 -35.37 -18.99 -3.55
N ALA A 54 -34.31 -19.00 -2.74
CA ALA A 54 -34.38 -18.55 -1.36
C ALA A 54 -34.71 -17.04 -1.31
N SER A 55 -35.63 -16.65 -0.43
CA SER A 55 -36.04 -15.26 -0.25
C SER A 55 -35.31 -14.54 0.89
N ARG A 56 -34.55 -15.29 1.69
CA ARG A 56 -33.76 -14.80 2.83
C ARG A 56 -32.49 -15.64 3.00
N PRO A 57 -31.40 -15.07 3.54
CA PRO A 57 -30.17 -15.82 3.78
C PRO A 57 -30.38 -16.87 4.87
N ALA A 58 -29.61 -17.97 4.78
CA ALA A 58 -29.59 -19.00 5.83
C ALA A 58 -28.79 -18.56 7.07
N TYR A 59 -27.84 -17.64 6.90
CA TYR A 59 -27.00 -17.07 7.95
C TYR A 59 -26.84 -15.57 7.71
N GLU A 60 -26.93 -14.77 8.78
CA GLU A 60 -26.56 -13.35 8.74
C GLU A 60 -25.03 -13.25 8.74
N ILE A 61 -24.43 -13.10 7.56
CA ILE A 61 -23.00 -12.86 7.44
C ILE A 61 -22.77 -11.37 7.64
N GLY A 62 -22.49 -10.97 8.89
CA GLY A 62 -21.92 -9.67 9.26
C GLY A 62 -22.46 -8.48 8.47
N GLU A 63 -23.78 -8.35 8.40
CA GLU A 63 -24.46 -7.26 7.71
C GLU A 63 -24.07 -5.92 8.35
N VAL A 64 -23.28 -5.12 7.62
CA VAL A 64 -23.12 -3.68 7.85
C VAL A 64 -22.56 -3.31 9.24
N ASN A 65 -21.23 -3.26 9.37
CA ASN A 65 -20.60 -2.76 10.60
C ASN A 65 -20.66 -1.23 10.67
N ARG A 66 -21.77 -0.70 11.21
CA ARG A 66 -21.97 0.73 11.44
C ARG A 66 -22.35 1.05 12.87
N GLU A 67 -21.50 1.78 13.57
CA GLU A 67 -21.73 2.16 14.97
C GLU A 67 -21.32 3.60 15.24
N VAL A 68 -22.14 4.34 16.00
CA VAL A 68 -21.75 5.67 16.46
C VAL A 68 -20.90 5.57 17.72
N VAL A 69 -19.64 6.01 17.63
CA VAL A 69 -18.71 6.02 18.75
C VAL A 69 -19.10 7.12 19.73
N LYS A 70 -19.57 6.72 20.91
CA LYS A 70 -20.00 7.66 21.96
C LYS A 70 -18.80 8.21 22.72
N GLY A 71 -18.83 9.49 23.08
CA GLY A 71 -17.84 10.09 23.99
C GLY A 71 -16.47 10.41 23.38
N VAL A 72 -16.33 10.31 22.05
CA VAL A 72 -15.21 10.91 21.31
C VAL A 72 -15.70 12.20 20.67
N THR A 73 -14.99 13.29 20.91
CA THR A 73 -15.27 14.58 20.28
C THR A 73 -14.75 14.57 18.85
N VAL A 74 -15.49 15.19 17.94
CA VAL A 74 -15.02 15.51 16.59
C VAL A 74 -14.86 17.03 16.50
N PRO A 75 -13.68 17.58 16.84
CA PRO A 75 -13.43 19.01 16.73
C PRO A 75 -13.64 19.47 15.28
N GLY A 76 -14.21 20.66 15.08
CA GLY A 76 -14.39 21.22 13.74
C GLY A 76 -15.32 20.44 12.79
N ASN A 77 -15.85 19.28 13.21
CA ASN A 77 -16.45 18.26 12.34
C ASN A 77 -15.45 17.67 11.33
N ASP A 78 -14.15 17.72 11.62
CA ASP A 78 -13.10 17.18 10.76
C ASP A 78 -12.55 15.89 11.37
N ILE A 79 -12.47 14.82 10.55
CA ILE A 79 -11.89 13.55 10.98
C ILE A 79 -10.39 13.70 11.27
N LEU A 80 -9.71 14.67 10.64
CA LEU A 80 -8.27 14.91 10.80
C LEU A 80 -7.93 15.39 12.20
N ASP A 81 -8.89 16.02 12.88
CA ASP A 81 -8.75 16.51 14.25
C ASP A 81 -9.10 15.45 15.32
N VAL A 82 -9.56 14.27 14.91
CA VAL A 82 -9.89 13.17 15.82
C VAL A 82 -8.60 12.44 16.23
N ASP A 83 -8.36 12.32 17.54
CA ASP A 83 -7.23 11.55 18.08
C ASP A 83 -7.47 10.03 17.92
N PRO A 84 -6.72 9.32 17.05
CA PRO A 84 -6.88 7.87 16.84
C PRO A 84 -6.65 7.06 18.13
N VAL A 85 -5.78 7.54 19.04
CA VAL A 85 -5.52 6.86 20.32
C VAL A 85 -6.73 6.97 21.23
N ALA A 86 -7.38 8.14 21.27
CA ALA A 86 -8.60 8.34 22.05
C ALA A 86 -9.75 7.45 21.56
N VAL A 87 -9.86 7.23 20.23
CA VAL A 87 -10.85 6.31 19.64
C VAL A 87 -10.61 4.88 20.12
N VAL A 88 -9.38 4.36 20.00
CA VAL A 88 -9.06 2.99 20.44
C VAL A 88 -9.22 2.84 21.95
N ARG A 89 -8.86 3.86 22.75
CA ARG A 89 -9.14 3.86 24.20
C ARG A 89 -10.63 3.75 24.50
N LYS A 90 -11.48 4.38 23.67
CA LYS A 90 -12.92 4.33 23.86
C LYS A 90 -13.47 2.93 23.57
N GLU A 91 -13.03 2.30 22.49
CA GLU A 91 -13.39 0.91 22.17
C GLU A 91 -12.98 -0.04 23.30
N ILE A 92 -11.73 0.07 23.77
CA ILE A 92 -11.21 -0.74 24.88
C ILE A 92 -12.05 -0.57 26.16
N ALA A 93 -12.42 0.68 26.49
CA ALA A 93 -13.23 0.97 27.68
C ALA A 93 -14.68 0.45 27.57
N GLN A 94 -15.18 0.13 26.38
CA GLN A 94 -16.50 -0.49 26.18
C GLN A 94 -16.45 -2.01 26.35
N SER A 95 -15.27 -2.62 26.26
CA SER A 95 -15.07 -4.07 26.37
C SER A 95 -14.03 -4.43 27.44
N PRO A 96 -14.18 -4.00 28.71
CA PRO A 96 -13.17 -4.23 29.75
C PRO A 96 -12.89 -5.72 29.97
N GLY A 97 -13.85 -6.61 29.71
CA GLY A 97 -13.64 -8.07 29.81
C GLY A 97 -12.57 -8.61 28.86
N ASP A 98 -12.33 -7.94 27.72
CA ASP A 98 -11.33 -8.36 26.76
C ASP A 98 -9.95 -7.76 27.07
N TYR A 99 -9.89 -6.57 27.66
CA TYR A 99 -8.65 -5.78 27.75
C TYR A 99 -8.11 -5.58 29.17
N ASP A 100 -8.92 -5.80 30.21
CA ASP A 100 -8.54 -5.55 31.59
C ASP A 100 -8.23 -6.84 32.37
N GLY A 101 -7.51 -6.68 33.47
CA GLY A 101 -7.17 -7.77 34.38
C GLY A 101 -6.21 -8.81 33.79
N ASP A 102 -6.02 -9.91 34.52
CA ASP A 102 -5.13 -10.99 34.09
C ASP A 102 -5.82 -12.01 33.16
N ASN A 103 -7.15 -11.98 33.08
CA ASN A 103 -7.93 -12.92 32.26
C ASN A 103 -8.39 -12.33 30.92
N GLY A 104 -8.19 -11.04 30.68
CA GLY A 104 -8.56 -10.41 29.40
C GLY A 104 -7.79 -11.01 28.22
N THR A 105 -8.52 -11.41 27.18
CA THR A 105 -7.97 -11.98 25.94
C THR A 105 -6.89 -11.10 25.32
N TYR A 106 -7.11 -9.78 25.35
CA TYR A 106 -6.25 -8.74 24.79
C TYR A 106 -5.60 -7.85 25.86
N LYS A 107 -5.39 -8.38 27.07
CA LYS A 107 -4.86 -7.63 28.23
C LYS A 107 -3.56 -6.87 27.96
N GLN A 108 -2.69 -7.40 27.09
CA GLN A 108 -1.43 -6.75 26.76
C GLN A 108 -1.67 -5.50 25.89
N THR A 109 -2.68 -5.52 25.00
CA THR A 109 -3.12 -4.31 24.28
C THR A 109 -3.57 -3.24 25.26
N GLY A 110 -4.47 -3.58 26.19
CA GLY A 110 -4.97 -2.65 27.20
C GLY A 110 -3.83 -1.99 28.00
N ARG A 111 -2.88 -2.78 28.50
CA ARG A 111 -1.69 -2.29 29.23
C ARG A 111 -0.82 -1.36 28.39
N LEU A 112 -0.56 -1.70 27.12
CA LEU A 112 0.31 -0.92 26.25
C LEU A 112 -0.31 0.39 25.76
N MET A 113 -1.61 0.62 25.95
CA MET A 113 -2.23 1.92 25.65
C MET A 113 -1.67 3.07 26.51
N ALA A 114 -1.06 2.77 27.66
CA ALA A 114 -0.33 3.75 28.47
C ALA A 114 0.92 4.30 27.76
N GLU A 115 1.47 3.56 26.79
CA GLU A 115 2.67 3.93 26.02
C GLU A 115 2.37 4.88 24.85
N CYS A 116 1.10 5.21 24.61
CA CYS A 116 0.67 6.05 23.49
C CYS A 116 0.84 7.56 23.73
N GLY A 117 1.64 7.99 24.73
CA GLY A 117 1.86 9.41 25.01
C GLY A 117 2.48 10.20 23.84
N LYS A 118 3.16 9.51 22.92
CA LYS A 118 3.73 10.10 21.68
C LYS A 118 2.78 10.01 20.47
N GLY A 119 1.56 9.52 20.65
CA GLY A 119 0.57 9.32 19.59
C GLY A 119 0.67 7.96 18.89
N ALA A 120 -0.30 7.71 17.99
CA ALA A 120 -0.38 6.51 17.18
C ALA A 120 0.81 6.37 16.22
N GLY A 121 1.24 5.13 15.94
CA GLY A 121 2.38 4.84 15.05
C GLY A 121 3.74 5.23 15.63
N ARG A 122 3.83 5.52 16.93
CA ARG A 122 5.06 5.95 17.62
C ARG A 122 5.35 5.07 18.84
N GLY A 123 6.64 4.83 19.09
CA GLY A 123 7.09 4.14 20.30
C GLY A 123 6.53 2.72 20.43
N ARG A 124 6.07 2.37 21.65
CA ARG A 124 5.46 1.07 21.97
C ARG A 124 3.93 1.10 21.92
N CYS A 125 3.33 2.17 21.42
CA CYS A 125 1.87 2.28 21.29
C CYS A 125 1.35 1.17 20.37
N PRO A 126 0.32 0.40 20.77
CA PRO A 126 -0.23 -0.67 19.93
C PRO A 126 -1.08 -0.14 18.77
N VAL A 127 -1.45 1.15 18.79
CA VAL A 127 -2.18 1.82 17.72
C VAL A 127 -1.22 2.17 16.59
N LEU A 128 -1.53 1.71 15.39
CA LEU A 128 -0.75 1.93 14.17
C LEU A 128 -1.00 3.34 13.62
N GLN A 129 -0.12 3.80 12.73
CA GLN A 129 -0.28 5.07 12.03
C GLN A 129 -1.64 5.11 11.30
N PRO A 130 -2.54 6.08 11.58
CA PRO A 130 -3.76 6.22 10.81
C PRO A 130 -3.47 6.75 9.40
N TYR A 131 -4.36 6.41 8.47
CA TYR A 131 -4.38 6.91 7.11
C TYR A 131 -5.72 7.56 6.81
N TYR A 132 -5.68 8.67 6.07
CA TYR A 132 -6.86 9.47 5.77
C TYR A 132 -7.08 9.56 4.26
N ARG A 133 -8.25 9.12 3.78
CA ARG A 133 -8.64 9.13 2.36
C ARG A 133 -10.15 9.25 2.21
N ASP A 134 -10.58 9.95 1.17
CA ASP A 134 -12.00 10.01 0.75
C ASP A 134 -12.40 8.63 0.19
N LEU A 135 -13.02 7.80 1.04
CA LEU A 135 -13.50 6.46 0.71
C LEU A 135 -14.98 6.48 0.33
N THR A 136 -15.76 7.40 0.90
CA THR A 136 -17.21 7.53 0.65
C THR A 136 -17.52 8.26 -0.65
N GLY A 137 -16.66 9.20 -1.00
CA GLY A 137 -16.74 9.98 -2.21
C GLY A 137 -17.38 11.34 -2.12
N ASP A 138 -17.61 11.83 -0.91
CA ASP A 138 -18.19 13.13 -0.63
C ASP A 138 -17.15 14.27 -0.57
N GLY A 139 -15.87 13.93 -0.76
CA GLY A 139 -14.76 14.89 -0.74
C GLY A 139 -14.17 15.12 0.65
N HIS A 140 -14.70 14.48 1.69
CA HIS A 140 -14.14 14.46 3.02
C HIS A 140 -13.41 13.13 3.26
N PRO A 141 -12.24 13.14 3.91
CA PRO A 141 -11.56 11.89 4.19
C PRO A 141 -12.26 11.09 5.30
N GLU A 142 -12.12 9.78 5.26
CA GLU A 142 -12.30 8.84 6.36
C GLU A 142 -10.96 8.53 7.03
N MET A 143 -10.98 8.08 8.28
CA MET A 143 -9.82 7.59 9.01
C MET A 143 -9.79 6.06 9.02
N THR A 144 -8.80 5.46 8.38
CA THR A 144 -8.45 4.05 8.52
C THR A 144 -7.36 3.90 9.58
N VAL A 145 -7.60 3.12 10.62
CA VAL A 145 -6.65 2.86 11.70
C VAL A 145 -6.65 1.40 12.06
N GLY A 146 -5.48 0.88 12.43
CA GLY A 146 -5.36 -0.45 13.01
C GLY A 146 -4.70 -0.43 14.37
N PHE A 147 -4.92 -1.46 15.17
CA PHE A 147 -4.23 -1.65 16.43
C PHE A 147 -4.03 -3.14 16.74
N ARG A 148 -2.91 -3.46 17.39
CA ARG A 148 -2.53 -4.85 17.68
C ARG A 148 -3.36 -5.40 18.83
N LEU A 149 -3.90 -6.62 18.66
CA LEU A 149 -4.63 -7.37 19.67
C LEU A 149 -3.70 -8.45 20.27
N MET A 150 -3.12 -8.15 21.42
CA MET A 150 -2.03 -8.91 22.04
C MET A 150 -2.50 -9.65 23.30
N PRO A 151 -2.02 -10.88 23.54
CA PRO A 151 -0.74 -11.42 23.05
C PRO A 151 -0.78 -12.15 21.70
N GLY A 152 -1.95 -12.21 21.05
CA GLY A 152 -2.12 -12.80 19.73
C GLY A 152 -1.37 -12.07 18.61
N ARG A 153 -1.52 -12.59 17.38
CA ARG A 153 -1.04 -11.96 16.14
C ARG A 153 -2.12 -11.15 15.42
N THR A 154 -3.29 -11.06 16.03
CA THR A 154 -4.44 -10.37 15.46
C THR A 154 -4.22 -8.87 15.46
N THR A 155 -4.70 -8.22 14.41
CA THR A 155 -4.73 -6.77 14.26
C THR A 155 -6.16 -6.39 13.94
N ALA A 156 -6.73 -5.53 14.78
CA ALA A 156 -7.98 -4.88 14.49
C ALA A 156 -7.75 -3.80 13.44
N VAL A 157 -8.62 -3.71 12.45
CA VAL A 157 -8.69 -2.65 11.45
C VAL A 157 -10.07 -2.03 11.53
N ARG A 158 -10.11 -0.69 11.54
CA ARG A 158 -11.32 0.11 11.67
C ARG A 158 -11.29 1.23 10.64
N VAL A 159 -12.46 1.59 10.13
CA VAL A 159 -12.66 2.81 9.33
C VAL A 159 -13.72 3.66 10.00
N TYR A 160 -13.42 4.95 10.16
CA TYR A 160 -14.33 5.92 10.75
C TYR A 160 -14.60 7.08 9.80
N THR A 161 -15.84 7.56 9.80
CA THR A 161 -16.28 8.80 9.17
C THR A 161 -16.89 9.75 10.21
N VAL A 162 -17.23 10.97 9.79
CA VAL A 162 -17.95 11.95 10.61
C VAL A 162 -19.35 12.17 10.04
N GLU A 163 -20.38 11.87 10.82
CA GLU A 163 -21.77 12.18 10.46
C GLU A 163 -22.42 13.04 11.53
N LYS A 164 -22.99 14.19 11.13
CA LYS A 164 -23.70 15.10 12.05
C LYS A 164 -22.87 15.41 13.31
N ARG A 165 -21.57 15.66 13.14
CA ARG A 165 -20.60 15.96 14.22
C ARG A 165 -20.29 14.79 15.16
N ARG A 166 -20.59 13.56 14.74
CA ARG A 166 -20.35 12.34 15.53
C ARG A 166 -19.39 11.44 14.77
N LEU A 167 -18.47 10.84 15.49
CA LEU A 167 -17.60 9.81 14.95
C LEU A 167 -18.41 8.53 14.73
N VAL A 168 -18.36 7.98 13.52
CA VAL A 168 -19.11 6.77 13.15
C VAL A 168 -18.13 5.75 12.61
N GLN A 169 -18.06 4.59 13.22
CA GLN A 169 -17.40 3.42 12.63
C GLN A 169 -18.25 2.94 11.47
N VAL A 170 -17.63 2.76 10.31
CA VAL A 170 -18.27 2.30 9.07
C VAL A 170 -17.65 1.02 8.52
N MET A 171 -16.59 0.52 9.16
CA MET A 171 -15.93 -0.74 8.89
C MET A 171 -15.21 -1.23 10.15
N GLY A 172 -15.26 -2.53 10.41
CA GLY A 172 -14.43 -3.17 11.41
C GLY A 172 -14.13 -4.61 11.03
N TRP A 173 -12.86 -5.00 11.14
CA TRP A 173 -12.39 -6.36 10.88
C TRP A 173 -11.18 -6.70 11.76
N ASP A 174 -11.14 -7.92 12.29
CA ASP A 174 -10.08 -8.41 13.16
C ASP A 174 -9.49 -9.69 12.56
N ASP A 175 -8.20 -9.70 12.25
CA ASP A 175 -7.56 -10.87 11.65
C ASP A 175 -6.03 -10.88 11.89
N ALA A 176 -5.34 -11.96 11.53
CA ALA A 176 -3.89 -12.07 11.43
C ALA A 176 -3.35 -11.28 10.21
N VAL A 177 -3.68 -9.99 10.14
CA VAL A 177 -3.38 -9.09 9.02
C VAL A 177 -1.91 -9.14 8.63
N SER A 178 -1.65 -9.50 7.36
CA SER A 178 -0.34 -9.44 6.71
C SER A 178 -0.12 -8.12 5.98
N GLY A 179 -1.19 -7.42 5.57
CA GLY A 179 -1.13 -6.09 4.98
C GLY A 179 -2.49 -5.41 4.88
N VAL A 180 -2.48 -4.08 4.86
CA VAL A 180 -3.66 -3.24 4.57
C VAL A 180 -3.28 -2.26 3.47
N GLU A 181 -4.11 -2.18 2.43
CA GLU A 181 -3.88 -1.36 1.25
C GLU A 181 -5.11 -0.49 0.98
N LEU A 182 -4.87 0.71 0.43
CA LEU A 182 -5.91 1.59 -0.07
C LEU A 182 -5.79 1.67 -1.59
N ALA A 183 -6.84 1.23 -2.29
CA ALA A 183 -6.89 1.22 -3.76
C ALA A 183 -8.14 1.96 -4.24
N GLY A 184 -7.95 3.17 -4.74
CA GLY A 184 -9.06 4.09 -5.02
C GLY A 184 -9.85 4.36 -3.74
N ARG A 185 -11.12 3.95 -3.72
CA ARG A 185 -12.06 4.07 -2.59
C ARG A 185 -12.23 2.78 -1.79
N SER A 186 -11.34 1.81 -2.01
CA SER A 186 -11.42 0.49 -1.38
C SER A 186 -10.37 0.33 -0.30
N VAL A 187 -10.76 -0.36 0.78
CA VAL A 187 -9.83 -0.88 1.79
C VAL A 187 -9.62 -2.35 1.50
N ILE A 188 -8.38 -2.77 1.32
CA ILE A 188 -8.02 -4.17 1.05
C ILE A 188 -7.20 -4.69 2.22
N ILE A 189 -7.63 -5.80 2.82
CA ILE A 189 -6.90 -6.49 3.88
C ILE A 189 -6.41 -7.82 3.33
N ARG A 190 -5.12 -8.09 3.56
CA ARG A 190 -4.53 -9.41 3.34
C ARG A 190 -4.31 -10.13 4.66
N SER A 191 -4.58 -11.42 4.66
CA SER A 191 -4.31 -12.32 5.80
C SER A 191 -3.95 -13.71 5.30
N PRO A 192 -3.17 -14.49 6.08
CA PRO A 192 -2.88 -15.88 5.72
C PRO A 192 -4.18 -16.69 5.68
N SER A 193 -4.27 -17.62 4.73
CA SER A 193 -5.36 -18.61 4.68
C SER A 193 -5.00 -19.87 5.48
N GLU A 194 -6.01 -20.63 5.86
CA GLU A 194 -5.91 -21.99 6.39
C GLU A 194 -5.39 -22.98 5.34
N VAL A 195 -5.52 -22.65 4.06
CA VAL A 195 -4.95 -23.44 2.96
C VAL A 195 -3.49 -23.04 2.77
N ALA A 196 -2.59 -23.98 3.02
CA ALA A 196 -1.15 -23.77 2.87
C ALA A 196 -0.80 -23.25 1.47
N GLY A 197 -0.02 -22.17 1.42
CA GLY A 197 0.35 -21.53 0.17
C GLY A 197 -0.73 -20.59 -0.40
N TYR A 198 -1.75 -20.23 0.37
CA TYR A 198 -2.74 -19.22 0.00
C TYR A 198 -2.85 -18.10 1.04
N GLU A 199 -3.35 -16.96 0.58
CA GLU A 199 -3.74 -15.81 1.39
C GLU A 199 -5.15 -15.38 1.02
N TYR A 200 -5.86 -14.81 1.98
CA TYR A 200 -7.10 -14.07 1.71
C TYR A 200 -6.76 -12.65 1.28
N ARG A 201 -7.51 -12.15 0.30
CA ARG A 201 -7.58 -10.73 -0.07
C ARG A 201 -9.04 -10.30 0.02
N LEU A 202 -9.34 -9.61 1.12
CA LEU A 202 -10.67 -9.10 1.41
C LEU A 202 -10.74 -7.62 1.04
N GLN A 203 -11.75 -7.22 0.28
CA GLN A 203 -11.93 -5.85 -0.18
C GLN A 203 -13.26 -5.29 0.30
N TRP A 204 -13.19 -4.14 0.99
CA TRP A 204 -14.34 -3.36 1.39
C TRP A 204 -14.49 -2.12 0.52
N THR A 205 -15.73 -1.81 0.15
CA THR A 205 -16.11 -0.61 -0.60
C THR A 205 -17.31 0.06 0.02
N TRP A 206 -17.40 1.38 -0.10
CA TRP A 206 -18.52 2.16 0.41
C TRP A 206 -19.83 1.82 -0.30
N ASP A 207 -20.88 1.60 0.49
CA ASP A 207 -22.26 1.56 0.04
C ASP A 207 -23.03 2.76 0.61
N ALA A 208 -23.61 3.57 -0.28
CA ALA A 208 -24.26 4.82 0.10
C ALA A 208 -25.60 4.62 0.81
N ASP A 209 -26.30 3.51 0.53
CA ASP A 209 -27.62 3.22 1.09
C ASP A 209 -27.49 2.68 2.52
N GLN A 210 -26.54 1.75 2.72
CA GLN A 210 -26.18 1.23 4.04
C GLN A 210 -25.37 2.24 4.86
N LYS A 211 -24.72 3.18 4.17
CA LYS A 211 -23.72 4.12 4.73
C LYS A 211 -22.66 3.39 5.54
N ALA A 212 -22.14 2.31 4.98
CA ALA A 212 -21.05 1.54 5.55
C ALA A 212 -20.16 0.98 4.45
N MET A 213 -18.97 0.53 4.84
CA MET A 213 -18.09 -0.24 3.97
C MET A 213 -18.52 -1.71 4.00
N LEU A 214 -18.90 -2.25 2.85
CA LEU A 214 -19.33 -3.65 2.71
C LEU A 214 -18.18 -4.48 2.13
N LEU A 215 -18.04 -5.72 2.60
CA LEU A 215 -17.13 -6.70 1.99
C LEU A 215 -17.70 -7.08 0.61
N THR A 216 -17.06 -6.60 -0.46
CA THR A 216 -17.54 -6.81 -1.83
C THR A 216 -16.71 -7.81 -2.62
N HIS A 217 -15.47 -8.08 -2.21
CA HIS A 217 -14.66 -9.15 -2.77
C HIS A 217 -13.97 -9.93 -1.65
N ASP A 218 -14.10 -11.24 -1.72
CA ASP A 218 -13.38 -12.21 -0.89
C ASP A 218 -12.69 -13.19 -1.83
N GLU A 219 -11.37 -13.04 -1.95
CA GLU A 219 -10.57 -13.82 -2.86
C GLU A 219 -9.53 -14.64 -2.08
N MET A 220 -9.43 -15.93 -2.38
CA MET A 220 -8.32 -16.76 -1.93
C MET A 220 -7.25 -16.84 -3.03
N LEU A 221 -6.12 -16.20 -2.81
CA LEU A 221 -5.04 -16.06 -3.78
C LEU A 221 -3.89 -17.00 -3.42
N ARG A 222 -3.31 -17.65 -4.44
CA ARG A 222 -2.10 -18.45 -4.24
C ARG A 222 -0.93 -17.53 -3.92
N THR A 223 -0.31 -17.72 -2.77
CA THR A 223 0.98 -17.12 -2.46
C THR A 223 2.05 -17.78 -3.33
N GLY A 224 2.89 -16.98 -3.99
CA GLY A 224 3.98 -17.48 -4.82
C GLY A 224 4.94 -18.38 -4.01
N PRO A 225 5.80 -19.16 -4.66
CA PRO A 225 6.80 -19.96 -3.95
C PRO A 225 7.59 -19.05 -3.00
N HIS A 226 7.66 -19.42 -1.72
CA HIS A 226 8.48 -18.73 -0.73
C HIS A 226 9.96 -18.81 -1.18
N THR A 227 10.40 -17.90 -2.03
CA THR A 227 11.81 -17.65 -2.20
C THR A 227 12.28 -17.12 -0.87
N LYS A 228 13.08 -17.94 -0.16
CA LYS A 228 13.87 -17.47 0.97
C LYS A 228 14.52 -16.18 0.51
N THR A 229 14.14 -15.06 1.10
CA THR A 229 14.67 -13.75 0.77
C THR A 229 16.17 -13.78 0.98
N THR A 230 16.93 -14.08 -0.07
CA THR A 230 18.31 -13.66 -0.20
C THR A 230 18.27 -12.15 -0.15
N LYS A 231 18.90 -11.57 0.87
CA LYS A 231 19.04 -10.13 1.08
C LYS A 231 19.25 -9.44 -0.27
N THR A 232 18.26 -8.69 -0.73
CA THR A 232 18.42 -7.81 -1.88
C THR A 232 19.46 -6.75 -1.50
N PRO A 233 20.57 -6.60 -2.23
CA PRO A 233 21.50 -5.52 -1.97
C PRO A 233 20.78 -4.19 -2.23
N HIS A 234 20.78 -3.30 -1.24
CA HIS A 234 20.38 -1.92 -1.41
C HIS A 234 21.15 -1.29 -2.59
N PRO A 235 20.49 -0.62 -3.55
CA PRO A 235 21.19 0.24 -4.48
C PRO A 235 21.72 1.45 -3.70
N SER A 236 23.05 1.56 -3.60
CA SER A 236 23.70 2.76 -3.06
C SER A 236 23.52 3.92 -4.05
N PRO A 237 23.15 5.13 -3.59
CA PRO A 237 23.09 6.30 -4.45
C PRO A 237 24.49 6.89 -4.57
N SER A 238 25.19 6.61 -5.66
CA SER A 238 26.45 7.29 -6.00
C SER A 238 26.35 7.94 -7.38
N GLY A 239 25.57 9.01 -7.44
CA GLY A 239 25.66 10.00 -8.50
C GLY A 239 26.30 11.27 -7.95
N ARG A 240 27.61 11.44 -8.15
CA ARG A 240 28.25 12.76 -8.30
C ARG A 240 29.50 12.61 -9.15
N SER A 241 29.41 13.15 -10.37
CA SER A 241 30.54 13.40 -11.26
C SER A 241 31.60 14.26 -10.55
N PRO A 242 32.90 13.95 -10.67
CA PRO A 242 33.94 14.91 -10.39
C PRO A 242 34.22 15.78 -11.63
N SER A 243 34.09 17.11 -11.47
CA SER A 243 34.64 18.09 -12.41
C SER A 243 36.16 17.97 -12.51
N PRO A 244 36.76 18.21 -13.69
CA PRO A 244 38.21 18.25 -13.84
C PRO A 244 38.72 19.65 -13.50
N SER A 245 39.84 19.73 -12.77
CA SER A 245 40.66 20.94 -12.67
C SER A 245 42.12 20.57 -12.36
N PRO A 246 43.07 21.42 -12.76
CA PRO A 246 44.21 20.98 -13.58
C PRO A 246 45.51 20.73 -12.80
N SER A 247 46.40 20.02 -13.49
CA SER A 247 47.79 19.76 -13.15
C SER A 247 48.61 20.99 -12.79
N SER A 248 49.46 20.87 -11.76
CA SER A 248 50.82 21.39 -11.82
C SER A 248 51.75 20.76 -10.79
N SER A 249 52.87 20.25 -11.33
CA SER A 249 54.24 20.27 -10.80
C SER A 249 54.64 19.42 -9.58
N VAL A 250 55.31 18.33 -9.96
CA VAL A 250 56.38 17.55 -9.31
C VAL A 250 57.44 18.41 -8.58
N SER A 251 57.83 18.00 -7.36
CA SER A 251 59.22 17.57 -7.07
C SER A 251 59.38 16.90 -5.69
N PRO A 252 60.31 15.93 -5.56
CA PRO A 252 60.44 15.05 -4.40
C PRO A 252 61.59 15.47 -3.48
N SER A 253 61.58 15.02 -2.22
CA SER A 253 62.82 14.72 -1.48
C SER A 253 62.57 13.72 -0.35
N ARG A 254 63.51 12.79 -0.28
CA ARG A 254 63.52 11.55 0.51
C ARG A 254 64.03 11.78 1.94
N SER A 255 63.87 10.71 2.73
CA SER A 255 64.67 10.29 3.89
C SER A 255 64.10 10.70 5.25
N ALA A 256 64.15 9.91 6.31
CA ALA A 256 64.37 8.49 6.55
C ALA A 256 64.07 8.23 8.05
N SER A 257 63.90 6.95 8.39
CA SER A 257 64.22 6.36 9.71
C SER A 257 63.16 6.38 10.83
N SER A 258 62.66 5.16 11.10
CA SER A 258 61.97 4.63 12.28
C SER A 258 62.86 4.61 13.55
N PRO A 259 62.51 3.87 14.64
CA PRO A 259 61.43 4.04 15.62
C PRO A 259 61.97 3.97 17.09
N SER A 260 61.06 3.87 18.08
CA SER A 260 61.21 3.44 19.51
C SER A 260 60.83 4.55 20.49
N ALA A 261 60.30 4.31 21.69
CA ALA A 261 59.67 3.20 22.41
C ALA A 261 59.30 3.77 23.80
N ALA A 262 58.34 3.15 24.50
CA ALA A 262 58.17 3.16 25.98
C ALA A 262 57.91 4.53 26.65
N SER A 263 57.38 4.69 27.84
CA SER A 263 56.57 3.92 28.79
C SER A 263 56.05 4.99 29.80
N THR A 264 55.06 4.58 30.59
CA THR A 264 54.34 5.21 31.71
C THR A 264 55.11 6.19 32.64
N PRO A 265 54.39 7.00 33.41
CA PRO A 265 53.95 6.58 34.76
C PRO A 265 52.44 6.63 34.99
#